data_AF-A0A1F9S5D3-F1
#
_entry.id   AF-A0A1F9S5D3-F1
#
_cell.length_a   1.000
_cell.length_b   1.000
_cell.length_c   1.000
_cell.angle_alpha   90.00
_cell.angle_beta   90.00
_cell.angle_gamma   90.00
#
_symmetry.space_group_name_H-M   'P 1'
#
loop_
_entity.id
_entity.type
_entity.pdbx_description
1 polymer ?
#
loop_
_entity_poly.entity_id
_entity_poly.type
_entity_poly.pdbx_seq_one_letter_code
_entity_poly.pdbx_strand_id
1 'polypeptide(L)'
;MLGLFGALWGWFGVSFLLGKAVVRLTPFALELFSFPLSRRHWAALACTVAGMGYLKGYRLFQGGFSPRIAARVRHLRDHPRLPHVLLAPFFCMGFFHAPRWRIITSFSVTAAIILLVVLVRRMPQPWHGIVNCGVIVGLSWGLASLAVFTFDALVRDVTHCPAEVPD
;
A
#
# COMPACT_ATOMS: atom_id res chain seq x y z
N MET A 1 17.75 19.87 5.86
CA MET A 1 18.18 18.66 5.10
C MET A 1 17.67 17.36 5.70
N LEU A 2 17.76 17.16 7.02
CA LEU A 2 17.27 15.94 7.69
C LEU A 2 15.77 15.64 7.43
N GLY A 3 14.91 16.67 7.40
CA GLY A 3 13.48 16.49 7.13
C GLY A 3 13.17 16.03 5.71
N LEU A 4 13.80 16.63 4.68
CA LEU A 4 13.62 16.18 3.31
C LEU A 4 14.12 14.74 3.11
N PHE A 5 15.25 14.40 3.73
CA PHE A 5 15.75 13.03 3.72
C PHE A 5 14.76 12.06 4.36
N GLY A 6 14.21 12.39 5.54
CA GLY A 6 13.20 11.58 6.21
C GLY A 6 11.91 11.43 5.39
N ALA A 7 11.46 12.50 4.73
CA ALA A 7 10.31 12.48 3.86
C ALA A 7 10.52 11.54 2.64
N LEU A 8 11.64 11.69 1.95
CA LEU A 8 12.00 10.85 0.81
C LEU A 8 12.20 9.39 1.23
N TRP A 9 12.87 9.15 2.37
CA TRP A 9 13.06 7.81 2.92
C TRP A 9 11.71 7.16 3.30
N GLY A 10 10.82 7.91 3.93
CA GLY A 10 9.47 7.45 4.28
C GLY A 10 8.66 7.05 3.05
N TRP A 11 8.59 7.93 2.04
CA TRP A 11 7.90 7.65 0.79
C TRP A 11 8.53 6.48 0.02
N PHE A 12 9.85 6.47 -0.12
CA PHE A 12 10.58 5.43 -0.82
C PHE A 12 10.43 4.08 -0.13
N GLY A 13 10.57 4.00 1.19
CA GLY A 13 10.46 2.74 1.92
C GLY A 13 9.06 2.12 1.83
N VAL A 14 8.00 2.95 1.91
CA VAL A 14 6.61 2.48 1.69
C VAL A 14 6.44 1.99 0.25
N SER A 15 6.89 2.78 -0.73
CA SER A 15 6.78 2.44 -2.15
C SER A 15 7.57 1.18 -2.49
N PHE A 16 8.75 1.00 -1.91
CA PHE A 16 9.58 -0.19 -2.08
C PHE A 16 8.90 -1.44 -1.50
N LEU A 17 8.25 -1.33 -0.33
CA LEU A 17 7.50 -2.44 0.27
C LEU A 17 6.35 -2.88 -0.64
N LEU A 18 5.55 -1.94 -1.17
CA LEU A 18 4.46 -2.24 -2.09
C LEU A 18 4.98 -2.77 -3.44
N GLY A 19 6.01 -2.15 -4.00
CA GLY A 19 6.63 -2.55 -5.27
C GLY A 19 7.24 -3.95 -5.20
N LYS A 20 7.93 -4.29 -4.11
CA LYS A 20 8.45 -5.64 -3.87
C LYS A 20 7.32 -6.67 -3.80
N ALA A 21 6.18 -6.31 -3.20
CA ALA A 21 5.01 -7.19 -3.20
C ALA A 21 4.46 -7.41 -4.62
N VAL A 22 4.34 -6.36 -5.44
CA VAL A 22 3.96 -6.50 -6.86
C VAL A 22 4.90 -7.45 -7.59
N VAL A 23 6.20 -7.18 -7.57
CA VAL A 23 7.23 -8.01 -8.25
C VAL A 23 7.17 -9.46 -7.81
N ARG A 24 6.99 -9.71 -6.50
CA ARG A 24 6.91 -11.07 -5.95
C ARG A 24 5.65 -11.83 -6.40
N LEU A 25 4.54 -11.14 -6.61
CA LEU A 25 3.27 -11.75 -7.00
C LEU A 25 3.14 -11.95 -8.52
N THR A 26 3.82 -11.12 -9.33
CA THR A 26 3.80 -11.18 -10.79
C THR A 26 4.06 -12.57 -11.39
N PRO A 27 5.08 -13.36 -11.00
CA PRO A 27 5.30 -14.66 -11.63
C PRO A 27 4.10 -15.61 -11.48
N PHE A 28 3.45 -15.64 -10.32
CA PHE A 28 2.26 -16.47 -10.08
C PHE A 28 1.05 -16.00 -10.90
N ALA A 29 0.94 -14.69 -11.14
CA ALA A 29 -0.09 -14.10 -11.98
C ALA A 29 0.14 -14.36 -13.47
N LEU A 30 1.40 -14.44 -13.93
CA LEU A 30 1.73 -14.79 -15.30
C LEU A 30 1.58 -16.30 -15.56
N GLU A 31 1.95 -17.13 -14.58
CA GLU A 31 1.79 -18.60 -14.64
C GLU A 31 0.34 -19.01 -14.87
N LEU A 32 -0.63 -18.20 -14.42
CA LEU A 32 -2.06 -18.38 -14.69
C LEU A 32 -2.36 -18.64 -16.17
N PHE A 33 -1.71 -17.90 -17.07
CA PHE A 33 -1.96 -17.95 -18.51
C PHE A 33 -1.35 -19.19 -19.17
N SER A 34 -0.53 -19.95 -18.44
CA SER A 34 -0.01 -21.25 -18.89
C SER A 34 -1.01 -22.40 -18.67
N PHE A 35 -2.12 -22.16 -17.95
CA PHE A 35 -3.16 -23.16 -17.71
C PHE A 35 -4.37 -22.98 -18.64
N PRO A 36 -5.09 -24.07 -18.98
CA PRO A 36 -6.36 -23.96 -19.71
C PRO A 36 -7.43 -23.29 -18.85
N LEU A 37 -7.80 -22.06 -19.21
CA LEU A 37 -8.78 -21.26 -18.46
C LEU A 37 -10.21 -21.48 -18.96
N SER A 38 -11.03 -22.13 -18.13
CA SER A 38 -12.49 -22.21 -18.34
C SER A 38 -13.16 -20.83 -18.26
N ARG A 39 -14.39 -20.72 -18.77
CA ARG A 39 -15.21 -19.48 -18.69
C ARG A 39 -15.39 -18.97 -17.25
N ARG A 40 -15.46 -19.89 -16.27
CA ARG A 40 -15.56 -19.54 -14.84
C ARG A 40 -14.30 -18.86 -14.33
N HIS A 41 -13.13 -19.30 -14.78
CA HIS A 41 -11.85 -18.68 -14.42
C HIS A 41 -11.73 -17.26 -14.99
N TRP A 42 -12.18 -17.04 -16.22
CA TRP A 42 -12.23 -15.71 -16.82
C TRP A 42 -13.20 -14.77 -16.09
N ALA A 43 -14.39 -15.24 -15.75
CA ALA A 43 -15.36 -14.46 -14.97
C ALA A 43 -14.80 -14.10 -13.57
N ALA A 44 -14.18 -15.07 -12.89
CA ALA A 44 -13.53 -14.84 -11.61
C ALA A 44 -12.36 -13.85 -11.71
N LEU A 45 -11.55 -13.94 -12.77
CA LEU A 45 -10.46 -13.00 -13.06
C LEU A 45 -10.99 -11.57 -13.24
N ALA A 46 -11.97 -11.38 -14.11
CA ALA A 46 -12.58 -10.08 -14.34
C ALA A 46 -13.18 -9.50 -13.05
N CYS A 47 -13.93 -10.30 -12.30
CA CYS A 47 -14.53 -9.89 -11.02
C CYS A 47 -13.46 -9.51 -9.99
N THR A 48 -12.41 -10.32 -9.85
CA THR A 48 -11.33 -10.07 -8.89
C THR A 48 -10.54 -8.82 -9.25
N VAL A 49 -10.20 -8.63 -10.53
CA VAL A 49 -9.49 -7.45 -11.01
C VAL A 49 -10.32 -6.18 -10.79
N ALA A 50 -11.59 -6.19 -11.19
CA ALA A 50 -12.48 -5.05 -10.98
C ALA A 50 -12.70 -4.75 -9.49
N GLY A 51 -12.97 -5.79 -8.70
CA GLY A 51 -13.19 -5.69 -7.25
C GLY A 51 -11.96 -5.17 -6.50
N MET A 52 -10.77 -5.69 -6.80
CA MET A 52 -9.53 -5.21 -6.18
C MET A 52 -9.15 -3.81 -6.66
N GLY A 53 -9.37 -3.48 -7.93
CA GLY A 53 -9.17 -2.14 -8.46
C GLY A 53 -10.04 -1.11 -7.74
N TYR A 54 -11.34 -1.38 -7.62
CA TYR A 54 -12.27 -0.46 -6.98
C TYR A 54 -12.15 -0.44 -5.45
N LEU A 55 -12.27 -1.59 -4.79
CA LEU A 55 -12.30 -1.66 -3.32
C LEU A 55 -10.93 -1.36 -2.72
N LYS A 56 -9.86 -2.00 -3.23
CA LYS A 56 -8.52 -1.80 -2.69
C LYS A 56 -7.83 -0.59 -3.32
N GLY A 57 -7.79 -0.50 -4.65
CA GLY A 57 -7.11 0.60 -5.34
C GLY A 57 -7.76 1.95 -5.05
N TYR A 58 -9.01 2.14 -5.46
CA TYR A 58 -9.69 3.44 -5.33
C TYR A 58 -10.12 3.74 -3.88
N ARG A 59 -10.94 2.89 -3.24
CA ARG A 59 -11.50 3.21 -1.92
C ARG A 59 -10.46 3.17 -0.79
N LEU A 60 -9.64 2.11 -0.74
CA LEU A 60 -8.69 1.91 0.35
C LEU A 60 -7.39 2.68 0.14
N PHE A 61 -6.70 2.45 -0.99
CA PHE A 61 -5.40 3.04 -1.23
C PHE A 61 -5.51 4.53 -1.52
N GLN A 62 -6.21 4.90 -2.59
CA GLN A 62 -6.34 6.30 -3.01
C GLN A 62 -7.16 7.12 -2.01
N GLY A 63 -8.30 6.61 -1.54
CA GLY A 63 -9.16 7.35 -0.60
C GLY A 63 -8.63 7.40 0.84
N GLY A 64 -7.70 6.51 1.21
CA GLY A 64 -7.33 6.31 2.61
C GLY A 64 -5.85 6.21 2.91
N PHE A 65 -5.16 5.23 2.33
CA PHE A 65 -3.77 4.94 2.67
C PHE A 65 -2.82 6.02 2.16
N SER A 66 -2.89 6.32 0.87
CA SER A 66 -1.99 7.24 0.15
C SER A 66 -2.01 8.68 0.68
N PRO A 67 -3.18 9.36 0.84
CA PRO A 67 -3.20 10.74 1.34
C PRO A 67 -2.67 10.85 2.78
N ARG A 68 -2.89 9.83 3.61
CA ARG A 68 -2.42 9.81 5.00
C ARG A 68 -0.91 9.62 5.09
N ILE A 69 -0.35 8.73 4.27
CA ILE A 69 1.11 8.58 4.19
C ILE A 69 1.74 9.88 3.69
N ALA A 70 1.16 10.50 2.66
CA ALA A 70 1.65 11.78 2.15
C ALA A 70 1.63 12.88 3.23
N ALA A 71 0.57 12.97 4.04
CA ALA A 71 0.50 13.91 5.15
C ALA A 71 1.60 13.67 6.21
N ARG A 72 1.90 12.40 6.54
CA ARG A 72 2.97 12.06 7.48
C ARG A 72 4.37 12.25 6.90
N VAL A 73 4.54 12.00 5.59
CA VAL A 73 5.77 12.32 4.84
C VAL A 73 6.05 13.82 4.90
N ARG A 74 5.02 14.66 4.69
CA ARG A 74 5.16 16.11 4.86
C ARG A 74 5.46 16.50 6.31
N HIS A 75 4.78 15.89 7.29
CA HIS A 75 5.08 16.15 8.70
C HIS A 75 6.54 15.86 9.07
N LEU A 76 7.13 14.79 8.53
CA LEU A 76 8.56 14.48 8.69
C LEU A 76 9.48 15.55 8.07
N ARG A 77 9.06 16.15 6.94
CA ARG A 77 9.79 17.25 6.30
C ARG A 77 9.81 18.48 7.22
N ASP A 78 8.64 18.83 7.74
CA ASP A 78 8.42 20.07 8.49
C ASP A 78 8.91 19.97 9.96
N HIS A 79 8.83 18.79 10.57
CA HIS A 79 9.20 18.54 11.97
C HIS A 79 10.13 17.32 12.12
N PRO A 80 11.38 17.39 11.62
CA PRO A 80 12.29 16.26 11.65
C PRO A 80 12.74 15.92 13.08
N ARG A 81 12.44 14.70 13.53
CA ARG A 81 13.03 14.10 14.73
C ARG A 81 13.83 12.86 14.32
N LEU A 82 15.07 12.73 14.82
CA LEU A 82 15.98 11.61 14.55
C LEU A 82 15.31 10.22 14.55
N PRO A 83 14.58 9.81 15.60
CA PRO A 83 13.95 8.47 15.61
C PRO A 83 12.86 8.32 14.54
N HIS A 84 12.12 9.40 14.23
CA HIS A 84 11.09 9.38 13.20
C HIS A 84 11.71 9.28 11.80
N VAL A 85 12.87 9.92 11.58
CA VAL A 85 13.59 9.88 10.30
C VAL A 85 14.22 8.52 10.08
N LEU A 86 14.86 7.91 11.09
CA LEU A 86 15.45 6.57 10.97
C LEU A 86 14.39 5.52 10.62
N LEU A 87 13.23 5.58 11.27
CA LEU A 87 12.10 4.67 11.07
C LEU A 87 11.01 5.29 10.20
N ALA A 88 11.35 6.18 9.26
CA ALA A 88 10.39 6.97 8.49
C ALA A 88 9.29 6.14 7.80
N PRO A 89 9.58 4.98 7.18
CA PRO A 89 8.52 4.17 6.56
C PRO A 89 7.50 3.68 7.58
N PHE A 90 7.96 3.24 8.75
CA PHE A 90 7.08 2.76 9.84
C PHE A 90 6.32 3.92 10.50
N PHE A 91 6.95 5.08 10.61
CA PHE A 91 6.28 6.31 11.04
C PHE A 91 5.14 6.63 10.09
N CYS A 92 5.42 6.77 8.79
CA CYS A 92 4.43 7.11 7.79
C CYS A 92 3.24 6.12 7.75
N MET A 93 3.49 4.83 8.00
CA MET A 93 2.46 3.79 8.03
C MET A 93 1.58 3.76 9.30
N GLY A 94 1.87 4.54 10.35
CA GLY A 94 1.02 4.49 11.56
C GLY A 94 1.53 3.63 12.72
N PHE A 95 2.71 3.02 12.63
CA PHE A 95 3.12 2.03 13.64
C PHE A 95 3.51 2.63 14.99
N PHE A 96 3.99 3.88 14.99
CA PHE A 96 4.34 4.60 16.21
C PHE A 96 4.15 6.11 16.03
N HIS A 97 4.19 6.85 17.15
CA HIS A 97 3.91 8.29 17.21
C HIS A 97 2.61 8.67 16.49
N ALA A 98 1.55 7.92 16.79
CA ALA A 98 0.20 8.05 16.26
C ALA A 98 -0.80 7.78 17.39
N PRO A 99 -2.06 8.23 17.31
CA PRO A 99 -3.06 7.93 18.33
C PRO A 99 -3.26 6.41 18.48
N ARG A 100 -3.64 5.96 19.68
CA ARG A 100 -3.70 4.51 20.01
C ARG A 100 -4.56 3.69 19.05
N TRP A 101 -5.72 4.22 18.66
CA TRP A 101 -6.61 3.55 17.70
C TRP A 101 -5.93 3.33 16.34
N ARG A 102 -5.04 4.25 15.95
CA ARG A 102 -4.30 4.19 14.68
C ARG A 102 -3.23 3.13 14.72
N ILE A 103 -2.45 3.07 15.80
CA ILE A 103 -1.44 2.03 16.01
C ILE A 103 -2.10 0.65 15.96
N ILE A 104 -3.20 0.45 16.70
CA ILE A 104 -3.98 -0.80 16.69
C ILE A 104 -4.45 -1.14 15.27
N THR A 105 -4.95 -0.16 14.52
CA THR A 105 -5.39 -0.35 13.13
C THR A 105 -4.23 -0.79 12.23
N SER A 106 -3.06 -0.16 12.31
CA SER A 106 -1.90 -0.51 11.47
C SER A 106 -1.39 -1.94 11.73
N PHE A 107 -1.33 -2.36 13.00
CA PHE A 107 -1.00 -3.75 13.35
C PHE A 107 -2.08 -4.73 12.91
N SER A 108 -3.36 -4.41 13.11
CA SER A 108 -4.50 -5.27 12.71
C SER A 108 -4.55 -5.47 11.20
N VAL A 109 -4.38 -4.40 10.42
CA VAL A 109 -4.35 -4.46 8.95
C VAL A 109 -3.15 -5.27 8.47
N THR A 110 -1.99 -5.09 9.09
CA THR A 110 -0.78 -5.86 8.72
C THR A 110 -0.96 -7.34 9.01
N ALA A 111 -1.50 -7.70 10.18
CA ALA A 111 -1.82 -9.07 10.53
C ALA A 111 -2.84 -9.68 9.56
N ALA A 112 -3.90 -8.93 9.21
CA ALA A 112 -4.90 -9.37 8.25
C ALA A 112 -4.33 -9.59 6.84
N ILE A 113 -3.42 -8.72 6.38
CA ILE A 113 -2.73 -8.90 5.09
C ILE A 113 -1.84 -10.14 5.13
N ILE A 114 -1.07 -10.36 6.20
CA ILE A 114 -0.22 -11.55 6.35
C ILE A 114 -1.08 -12.82 6.31
N LEU A 115 -2.16 -12.86 7.09
CA LEU A 115 -3.11 -13.98 7.10
C LEU A 115 -3.69 -14.24 5.71
N LEU A 116 -4.17 -13.18 5.03
CA LEU A 116 -4.71 -13.29 3.69
C LEU A 116 -3.69 -13.84 2.69
N VAL A 117 -2.44 -13.37 2.73
CA VAL A 117 -1.37 -13.88 1.87
C VAL A 117 -1.10 -15.35 2.13
N VAL A 118 -1.10 -15.79 3.41
CA VAL A 118 -0.92 -17.20 3.76
C VAL A 118 -2.08 -18.04 3.20
N LEU A 119 -3.32 -17.58 3.32
CA LEU A 119 -4.50 -18.28 2.78
C LEU A 119 -4.45 -18.38 1.24
N VAL A 120 -4.14 -17.27 0.56
CA VAL A 120 -4.06 -17.23 -0.91
C VAL A 120 -2.96 -18.15 -1.44
N ARG A 121 -1.83 -18.29 -0.73
CA ARG A 121 -0.76 -19.22 -1.09
C ARG A 121 -1.14 -20.70 -0.98
N ARG A 122 -2.20 -21.04 -0.25
CA ARG A 122 -2.70 -22.42 -0.15
C ARG A 122 -3.66 -22.78 -1.28
N MET A 123 -4.05 -21.81 -2.12
CA MET A 123 -4.94 -22.06 -3.24
C MET A 123 -4.20 -22.76 -4.39
N PRO A 124 -4.83 -23.73 -5.07
CA PRO A 124 -4.25 -24.33 -6.26
C PRO A 124 -4.27 -23.34 -7.44
N GLN A 125 -3.37 -23.53 -8.41
CA GLN A 125 -3.54 -22.89 -9.72
C GLN A 125 -4.80 -23.46 -10.40
N PRO A 126 -5.60 -22.65 -11.13
CA PRO A 126 -5.37 -21.25 -11.52
C PRO A 126 -5.86 -20.20 -10.50
N TRP A 127 -6.51 -20.59 -9.40
CA TRP A 127 -7.14 -19.65 -8.47
C TRP A 127 -6.13 -18.74 -7.76
N HIS A 128 -4.96 -19.28 -7.41
CA HIS A 128 -3.86 -18.49 -6.84
C HIS A 128 -3.45 -17.33 -7.78
N GLY A 129 -3.24 -17.62 -9.06
CA GLY A 129 -2.92 -16.62 -10.08
C GLY A 129 -4.02 -15.57 -10.25
N ILE A 130 -5.29 -16.00 -10.30
CA ILE A 130 -6.45 -15.12 -10.43
C ILE A 130 -6.51 -14.06 -9.31
N VAL A 131 -6.37 -14.51 -8.06
CA VAL A 131 -6.39 -13.59 -6.90
C VAL A 131 -5.20 -12.63 -6.96
N ASN A 132 -4.01 -13.14 -7.30
CA ASN A 132 -2.80 -12.34 -7.39
C ASN A 132 -2.89 -11.26 -8.50
N CYS A 133 -3.54 -11.54 -9.64
CA CYS A 133 -3.80 -10.52 -10.67
C CYS A 133 -4.55 -9.32 -10.09
N GLY A 134 -5.63 -9.55 -9.35
CA GLY A 134 -6.37 -8.46 -8.71
C GLY A 134 -5.56 -7.73 -7.65
N VAL A 135 -4.81 -8.45 -6.81
CA VAL A 135 -3.94 -7.83 -5.80
C VAL A 135 -2.88 -6.94 -6.44
N ILE A 136 -2.24 -7.38 -7.54
CA ILE A 136 -1.26 -6.59 -8.29
C ILE A 136 -1.89 -5.30 -8.80
N VAL A 137 -3.09 -5.36 -9.41
CA VAL A 137 -3.81 -4.17 -9.88
C VAL A 137 -4.05 -3.18 -8.73
N GLY A 138 -4.54 -3.66 -7.59
CA GLY A 138 -4.76 -2.83 -6.41
C GLY A 138 -3.48 -2.19 -5.85
N LEU A 139 -2.38 -2.95 -5.78
CA LEU A 139 -1.08 -2.46 -5.29
C LEU A 139 -0.45 -1.46 -6.26
N SER A 140 -0.51 -1.71 -7.56
CA SER A 140 -0.02 -0.79 -8.59
C SER A 140 -0.79 0.53 -8.58
N TRP A 141 -2.11 0.49 -8.39
CA TRP A 141 -2.93 1.68 -8.17
C TRP A 141 -2.52 2.41 -6.88
N GLY A 142 -2.25 1.65 -5.81
CA GLY A 142 -1.74 2.18 -4.56
C GLY A 142 -0.42 2.92 -4.71
N LEU A 143 0.54 2.36 -5.46
CA LEU A 143 1.81 3.00 -5.79
C LEU A 143 1.62 4.30 -6.56
N ALA A 144 0.79 4.29 -7.61
CA ALA A 144 0.51 5.48 -8.41
C ALA A 144 -0.14 6.59 -7.58
N SER A 145 -1.20 6.26 -6.83
CA SER A 145 -1.88 7.23 -5.97
C SER A 145 -0.96 7.75 -4.87
N LEU A 146 -0.12 6.90 -4.26
CA LEU A 146 0.86 7.32 -3.26
C LEU A 146 1.86 8.34 -3.83
N ALA A 147 2.37 8.10 -5.04
CA ALA A 147 3.26 9.04 -5.71
C ALA A 147 2.58 10.39 -5.96
N VAL A 148 1.34 10.39 -6.47
CA VAL A 148 0.56 11.62 -6.72
C VAL A 148 0.32 12.42 -5.43
N PHE A 149 -0.19 11.78 -4.38
CA PHE A 149 -0.45 12.47 -3.12
C PHE A 149 0.83 12.95 -2.43
N THR A 150 1.92 12.20 -2.55
CA THR A 150 3.22 12.62 -2.01
C THR A 150 3.77 13.83 -2.78
N PHE A 151 3.60 13.86 -4.10
CA PHE A 151 3.96 15.02 -4.91
C PHE A 151 3.14 16.26 -4.52
N ASP A 152 1.83 16.12 -4.36
CA ASP A 152 0.97 17.20 -3.87
C ASP A 152 1.44 17.71 -2.49
N ALA A 153 1.78 16.80 -1.57
CA ALA A 153 2.18 17.15 -0.21
C ALA A 153 3.58 17.78 -0.11
N LEU A 154 4.53 17.38 -0.96
CA LEU A 154 5.91 17.85 -0.89
C LEU A 154 6.24 19.01 -1.83
N VAL A 155 5.56 19.11 -2.98
CA VAL A 155 5.86 20.10 -4.02
C VAL A 155 4.82 21.19 -4.09
N ARG A 156 3.54 20.83 -3.94
CA ARG A 156 2.43 21.81 -4.00
C ARG A 156 1.99 22.29 -2.62
N ASP A 157 2.56 21.74 -1.56
CA ASP A 157 2.16 22.00 -0.18
C ASP A 157 0.65 21.83 0.05
N VAL A 158 0.04 20.85 -0.62
CA VAL A 158 -1.37 20.46 -0.45
C VAL A 158 -1.47 19.15 0.33
N THR A 159 -2.18 19.17 1.46
CA THR A 159 -2.53 17.96 2.22
C THR A 159 -4.02 17.70 2.15
N HIS A 160 -4.38 16.47 1.81
CA HIS A 160 -5.78 16.04 1.68
C HIS A 160 -6.37 15.48 2.99
N CYS A 161 -5.54 15.30 4.02
CA CYS A 161 -5.94 14.85 5.35
C CYS A 161 -4.87 15.23 6.39
N PRO A 162 -5.20 15.27 7.70
CA PRO A 162 -4.23 15.56 8.74
C PRO A 162 -3.23 14.41 8.93
N ALA A 163 -2.03 14.72 9.47
CA ALA A 163 -0.97 13.73 9.70
C ALA A 163 -1.24 12.76 10.88
N GLU A 164 -2.31 13.01 11.66
CA GLU A 164 -2.71 12.17 12.81
C GLU A 164 -1.54 11.89 13.79
N VAL A 165 -0.85 12.95 14.22
CA VAL A 165 0.19 12.88 15.27
C VAL A 165 -0.41 13.27 16.64
N PRO A 166 0.03 12.66 17.76
CA PRO A 166 -0.38 13.08 19.10
C PRO A 166 0.08 14.51 19.41
N ASP A 167 -0.70 15.24 20.19
CA ASP A 167 -0.34 16.55 20.76
C ASP A 167 0.91 16.45 21.67
#